data_AF-A0A2E0J7H5-F1
#
_entry.id   AF-A0A2E0J7H5-F1
#
_cell.length_a   1.000
_cell.length_b   1.000
_cell.length_c   1.000
_cell.angle_alpha   90.00
_cell.angle_beta   90.00
_cell.angle_gamma   90.00
#
_symmetry.space_group_name_H-M   'P 1'
#
loop_
_entity.id
_entity.type
_entity.pdbx_description
1 polymer ?
#
loop_
_entity_poly.entity_id
_entity_poly.type
_entity_poly.pdbx_seq_one_letter_code
_entity_poly.pdbx_strand_id
1 'polypeptide(L)'
;MKTSFISSLAMSQSLRYQTMRMQAELAERLKESQTGRHADVGVALGAHAGRNLSMTRNIDRLNGLVDANAIAANRLSATQNAMTQIGDLGQSLLASLTAAKSDIDQVSVSQAEAERVLRSITGILNTNLNGEYLFAGINTDVKPMSDFHDPASPAKAAFDAAFMAKFGFSQNDPAAANITAADMDDFLTNFVEPQFVGAGWETNWSSASSQKITSRITLNETAETSLTANESGIRKLAMVATTISDLLNGPLGGEARTVLYDRALTLVGEAVAEIANAQAQAGIVENRVSAASERLSTQVDLFNTLIKDSEGIDPYEAATRVNDLRAQLDASYALTARLQQLSILNYLR
;
A
#
# COMPACT_ATOMS: atom_id res chain seq x y z
N MET A 1 53.09 -12.97 -72.24
CA MET A 1 52.22 -12.98 -71.04
C MET A 1 51.95 -11.54 -70.65
N LYS A 2 50.70 -11.06 -70.74
CA LYS A 2 50.33 -9.75 -70.19
C LYS A 2 50.06 -9.96 -68.70
N THR A 3 51.00 -9.59 -67.84
CA THR A 3 50.79 -9.56 -66.39
C THR A 3 50.00 -8.30 -66.05
N SER A 4 48.72 -8.47 -65.72
CA SER A 4 47.90 -7.39 -65.19
C SER A 4 48.56 -6.86 -63.91
N PHE A 5 49.02 -5.61 -63.92
CA PHE A 5 49.58 -4.94 -62.74
C PHE A 5 48.45 -4.65 -61.75
N ILE A 6 48.23 -5.55 -60.80
CA ILE A 6 47.48 -5.20 -59.59
C ILE A 6 48.40 -4.28 -58.78
N SER A 7 48.03 -3.01 -58.65
CA SER A 7 48.80 -2.02 -57.89
C SER A 7 48.99 -2.49 -56.44
N SER A 8 50.24 -2.58 -55.99
CA SER A 8 50.58 -2.95 -54.61
C SER A 8 49.98 -1.98 -53.58
N LEU A 9 49.77 -0.73 -53.99
CA LEU A 9 49.06 0.29 -53.21
C LEU A 9 47.58 -0.08 -53.04
N ALA A 10 46.91 -0.57 -54.09
CA ALA A 10 45.51 -0.99 -54.00
C ALA A 10 45.34 -2.22 -53.10
N MET A 11 46.28 -3.18 -53.14
CA MET A 11 46.29 -4.32 -52.20
C MET A 11 46.51 -3.89 -50.76
N SER A 12 47.48 -3.02 -50.49
CA SER A 12 47.77 -2.59 -49.11
C SER A 12 46.63 -1.75 -48.52
N GLN A 13 45.99 -0.90 -49.34
CA GLN A 13 44.84 -0.12 -48.93
C GLN A 13 43.63 -1.01 -48.61
N SER A 14 43.38 -2.03 -49.45
CA SER A 14 42.32 -3.02 -49.22
C SER A 14 42.55 -3.81 -47.92
N LEU A 15 43.77 -4.28 -47.69
CA LEU A 15 44.13 -4.99 -46.45
C LEU A 15 43.97 -4.10 -45.22
N ARG A 16 44.41 -2.83 -45.26
CA ARG A 16 44.20 -1.89 -44.15
C ARG A 16 42.72 -1.69 -43.86
N TYR A 17 41.89 -1.54 -44.91
CA TYR A 17 40.44 -1.40 -44.76
C TYR A 17 39.81 -2.66 -44.14
N GLN A 18 40.20 -3.85 -44.61
CA GLN A 18 39.75 -5.12 -44.04
C GLN A 18 40.18 -5.29 -42.58
N THR A 19 41.41 -4.96 -42.22
CA THR A 19 41.90 -5.00 -40.84
C THR A 19 41.12 -4.05 -39.94
N MET A 20 40.90 -2.79 -40.35
CA MET A 20 40.09 -1.85 -39.58
C MET A 20 38.65 -2.35 -39.38
N ARG A 21 38.05 -2.93 -40.43
CA ARG A 21 36.71 -3.52 -40.35
C ARG A 21 36.66 -4.69 -39.37
N MET A 22 37.62 -5.62 -39.44
CA MET A 22 37.67 -6.76 -38.51
C MET A 22 37.94 -6.33 -37.07
N GLN A 23 38.73 -5.28 -36.84
CA GLN A 23 38.93 -4.72 -35.50
C GLN A 23 37.63 -4.14 -34.93
N ALA A 24 36.86 -3.40 -35.74
CA ALA A 24 35.56 -2.87 -35.35
C ALA A 24 34.55 -4.00 -35.05
N GLU A 25 34.48 -5.00 -35.93
CA GLU A 25 33.61 -6.17 -35.75
C GLU A 25 34.02 -6.99 -34.53
N LEU A 26 35.33 -7.15 -34.27
CA LEU A 26 35.82 -7.81 -33.07
C LEU A 26 35.39 -7.08 -31.80
N ALA A 27 35.48 -5.74 -31.75
CA ALA A 27 35.03 -4.96 -30.60
C ALA A 27 33.52 -5.13 -30.35
N GLU A 28 32.72 -5.15 -31.43
CA GLU A 28 31.29 -5.39 -31.39
C GLU A 28 30.97 -6.79 -30.85
N ARG A 29 31.53 -7.85 -31.44
CA ARG A 29 31.30 -9.24 -30.99
C ARG A 29 31.81 -9.51 -29.57
N LEU A 30 32.86 -8.82 -29.15
CA LEU A 30 33.37 -8.92 -27.79
C LEU A 30 32.38 -8.29 -26.79
N LYS A 31 31.73 -7.17 -27.14
CA LYS A 31 30.62 -6.59 -26.37
C LYS A 31 29.41 -7.54 -26.33
N GLU A 32 29.05 -8.14 -27.47
CA GLU A 32 27.94 -9.11 -27.54
C GLU A 32 28.19 -10.35 -26.69
N SER A 33 29.40 -10.91 -26.76
CA SER A 33 29.81 -12.08 -25.97
C SER A 33 29.80 -11.79 -24.47
N GLN A 34 30.16 -10.57 -24.04
CA GLN A 34 30.14 -10.17 -22.63
C GLN A 34 28.72 -9.88 -22.11
N THR A 35 27.89 -9.23 -22.92
CA THR A 35 26.55 -8.78 -22.50
C THR A 35 25.45 -9.80 -22.76
N GLY A 36 25.70 -10.79 -23.63
CA GLY A 36 24.70 -11.74 -24.10
C GLY A 36 23.58 -11.09 -24.92
N ARG A 37 23.80 -9.88 -25.44
CA ARG A 37 22.83 -9.11 -26.24
C ARG A 37 23.50 -8.51 -27.46
N HIS A 38 22.71 -8.23 -28.49
CA HIS A 38 23.17 -7.47 -29.67
C HIS A 38 23.84 -6.15 -29.27
N ALA A 39 24.99 -5.86 -29.88
CA ALA A 39 25.77 -4.67 -29.54
C ALA A 39 25.04 -3.37 -29.94
N ASP A 40 24.31 -3.44 -31.05
CA ASP A 40 23.31 -2.47 -31.51
C ASP A 40 21.96 -3.18 -31.71
N VAL A 41 21.14 -3.16 -30.66
CA VAL A 41 19.80 -3.73 -30.66
C VAL A 41 18.89 -3.06 -31.71
N GLY A 42 19.08 -1.76 -31.98
CA GLY A 42 18.26 -1.02 -32.94
C GLY A 42 18.51 -1.48 -34.37
N VAL A 43 19.77 -1.66 -34.75
CA VAL A 43 20.16 -2.21 -36.06
C VAL A 43 19.77 -3.69 -36.17
N ALA A 44 20.00 -4.48 -35.12
CA ALA A 44 19.66 -5.91 -35.13
C ALA A 44 18.16 -6.17 -35.28
N LEU A 45 17.32 -5.37 -34.61
CA LEU A 45 15.86 -5.53 -34.66
C LEU A 45 15.21 -4.82 -35.85
N GLY A 46 15.83 -3.77 -36.40
CA GLY A 46 15.30 -3.00 -37.51
C GLY A 46 13.85 -2.52 -37.28
N ALA A 47 12.92 -2.95 -38.14
CA ALA A 47 11.50 -2.60 -38.03
C ALA A 47 10.84 -3.08 -36.72
N HIS A 48 11.41 -4.09 -36.05
CA HIS A 48 10.88 -4.64 -34.79
C HIS A 48 11.33 -3.86 -33.55
N ALA A 49 12.28 -2.92 -33.67
CA ALA A 49 12.76 -2.11 -32.55
C ALA A 49 11.62 -1.35 -31.84
N GLY A 50 10.62 -0.88 -32.59
CA GLY A 50 9.45 -0.20 -32.03
C GLY A 50 8.58 -1.09 -31.12
N ARG A 51 8.50 -2.39 -31.41
CA ARG A 51 7.77 -3.36 -30.58
C ARG A 51 8.49 -3.57 -29.25
N ASN A 52 9.80 -3.72 -29.29
CA ASN A 52 10.62 -3.89 -28.09
C ASN A 52 10.55 -2.64 -27.20
N LEU A 53 10.72 -1.44 -27.76
CA LEU A 53 10.53 -0.18 -27.03
C LEU A 53 9.13 -0.06 -26.41
N SER A 54 8.09 -0.57 -27.09
CA SER A 54 6.74 -0.63 -26.52
C SER A 54 6.64 -1.60 -25.34
N MET A 55 7.37 -2.73 -25.37
CA MET A 55 7.41 -3.68 -24.25
C MET A 55 8.12 -3.08 -23.04
N THR A 56 9.26 -2.39 -23.22
CA THR A 56 9.95 -1.69 -22.12
C THR A 56 9.05 -0.65 -21.46
N ARG A 57 8.37 0.19 -22.24
CA ARG A 57 7.40 1.15 -21.69
C ARG A 57 6.23 0.49 -20.95
N ASN A 58 5.77 -0.67 -21.43
CA ASN A 58 4.76 -1.44 -20.73
C ASN A 58 5.29 -2.00 -19.41
N ILE A 59 6.52 -2.52 -19.37
CA ILE A 59 7.18 -2.97 -18.13
C ILE A 59 7.23 -1.83 -17.11
N ASP A 60 7.70 -0.64 -17.50
CA ASP A 60 7.78 0.51 -16.59
C ASP A 60 6.40 0.87 -16.00
N ARG A 61 5.37 0.86 -16.86
CA ARG A 61 3.99 1.12 -16.41
C ARG A 61 3.46 0.04 -15.47
N LEU A 62 3.76 -1.23 -15.74
CA LEU A 62 3.32 -2.34 -14.89
C LEU A 62 4.07 -2.34 -13.55
N ASN A 63 5.37 -2.07 -13.55
CA ASN A 63 6.17 -1.92 -12.33
C ASN A 63 5.63 -0.77 -11.46
N GLY A 64 5.28 0.37 -12.05
CA GLY A 64 4.65 1.46 -11.30
C GLY A 64 3.32 1.07 -10.64
N LEU A 65 2.54 0.15 -11.25
CA LEU A 65 1.34 -0.39 -10.60
C LEU A 65 1.66 -1.41 -9.50
N VAL A 66 2.70 -2.25 -9.68
CA VAL A 66 3.16 -3.18 -8.63
C VAL A 66 3.62 -2.40 -7.40
N ASP A 67 4.38 -1.32 -7.59
CA ASP A 67 4.84 -0.44 -6.50
C ASP A 67 3.65 0.23 -5.80
N ALA A 68 2.68 0.76 -6.57
CA ALA A 68 1.46 1.34 -6.02
C ALA A 68 0.64 0.31 -5.21
N ASN A 69 0.54 -0.92 -5.70
CA ASN A 69 -0.13 -2.01 -4.99
C ASN A 69 0.59 -2.38 -3.70
N ALA A 70 1.92 -2.36 -3.67
CA ALA A 70 2.70 -2.62 -2.46
C ALA A 70 2.40 -1.57 -1.37
N ILE A 71 2.30 -0.28 -1.74
CA ILE A 71 1.92 0.79 -0.82
C ILE A 71 0.49 0.55 -0.30
N ALA A 72 -0.46 0.26 -1.19
CA ALA A 72 -1.84 -0.04 -0.81
C ALA A 72 -1.95 -1.26 0.12
N ALA A 73 -1.21 -2.33 -0.16
CA ALA A 73 -1.17 -3.54 0.65
C ALA A 73 -0.60 -3.26 2.06
N ASN A 74 0.48 -2.49 2.17
CA ASN A 74 1.04 -2.11 3.47
C ASN A 74 0.04 -1.28 4.29
N ARG A 75 -0.67 -0.34 3.64
CA ARG A 75 -1.70 0.47 4.30
C ARG A 75 -2.89 -0.39 4.78
N LEU A 76 -3.36 -1.30 3.94
CA LEU A 76 -4.44 -2.24 4.29
C LEU A 76 -4.04 -3.12 5.47
N SER A 77 -2.82 -3.67 5.46
CA SER A 77 -2.31 -4.50 6.55
C SER A 77 -2.22 -3.74 7.87
N ALA A 78 -1.70 -2.50 7.84
CA ALA A 78 -1.66 -1.64 9.02
C ALA A 78 -3.08 -1.33 9.54
N THR A 79 -4.02 -1.08 8.64
CA THR A 79 -5.43 -0.82 8.98
C THR A 79 -6.08 -2.06 9.58
N GLN A 80 -5.84 -3.26 9.05
CA GLN A 80 -6.37 -4.51 9.61
C GLN A 80 -5.82 -4.79 11.00
N ASN A 81 -4.51 -4.59 11.22
CA ASN A 81 -3.92 -4.75 12.55
C ASN A 81 -4.56 -3.79 13.57
N ALA A 82 -4.77 -2.53 13.18
CA ALA A 82 -5.48 -1.56 14.01
C ALA A 82 -6.94 -1.97 14.28
N MET A 83 -7.66 -2.49 13.29
CA MET A 83 -9.02 -2.98 13.47
C MET A 83 -9.09 -4.23 14.36
N THR A 84 -8.10 -5.13 14.30
CA THR A 84 -8.00 -6.27 15.21
C THR A 84 -7.87 -5.79 16.65
N GLN A 85 -6.99 -4.81 16.89
CA GLN A 85 -6.85 -4.21 18.23
C GLN A 85 -8.17 -3.58 18.71
N ILE A 86 -8.89 -2.86 17.84
CA ILE A 86 -10.20 -2.28 18.20
C ILE A 86 -11.23 -3.38 18.49
N GLY A 87 -11.24 -4.46 17.72
CA GLY A 87 -12.10 -5.63 17.97
C GLY A 87 -11.82 -6.29 19.32
N ASP A 88 -10.53 -6.47 19.66
CA ASP A 88 -10.09 -7.02 20.94
C ASP A 88 -10.48 -6.11 22.12
N LEU A 89 -10.38 -4.79 21.95
CA LEU A 89 -10.87 -3.81 22.93
C LEU A 89 -12.39 -3.93 23.14
N GLY A 90 -13.15 -4.12 22.06
CA GLY A 90 -14.60 -4.37 22.14
C GLY A 90 -14.92 -5.66 22.89
N GLN A 91 -14.21 -6.74 22.62
CA GLN A 91 -14.39 -8.01 23.35
C GLN A 91 -14.04 -7.89 24.83
N SER A 92 -12.96 -7.17 25.17
CA SER A 92 -12.57 -6.90 26.56
C SER A 92 -13.64 -6.09 27.29
N LEU A 93 -14.18 -5.06 26.65
CA LEU A 93 -15.27 -4.25 27.19
C LEU A 93 -16.52 -5.10 27.40
N LEU A 94 -16.90 -5.93 26.44
CA LEU A 94 -18.05 -6.84 26.55
C LEU A 94 -17.93 -7.77 27.76
N ALA A 95 -16.75 -8.34 27.97
CA ALA A 95 -16.46 -9.21 29.11
C ALA A 95 -16.56 -8.45 30.44
N SER A 96 -15.98 -7.26 30.51
CA SER A 96 -16.03 -6.39 31.70
C SER A 96 -17.46 -5.98 32.05
N LEU A 97 -18.25 -5.55 31.05
CA LEU A 97 -19.66 -5.18 31.24
C LEU A 97 -20.52 -6.37 31.68
N THR A 98 -20.26 -7.56 31.15
CA THR A 98 -20.98 -8.79 31.53
C THR A 98 -20.70 -9.16 33.00
N ALA A 99 -19.44 -9.05 33.42
CA ALA A 99 -19.05 -9.26 34.81
C ALA A 99 -19.69 -8.21 35.74
N ALA A 100 -19.61 -6.93 35.36
CA ALA A 100 -20.14 -5.83 36.17
C ALA A 100 -21.67 -5.81 36.26
N LYS A 101 -22.39 -6.33 35.27
CA LYS A 101 -23.85 -6.51 35.36
C LYS A 101 -24.23 -7.54 36.43
N SER A 102 -23.36 -8.52 36.70
CA SER A 102 -23.63 -9.62 37.64
C SER A 102 -23.30 -9.25 39.09
N ASP A 103 -22.47 -8.24 39.32
CA ASP A 103 -21.99 -7.83 40.65
C ASP A 103 -21.95 -6.30 40.79
N ILE A 104 -22.73 -5.77 41.73
CA ILE A 104 -23.00 -4.34 41.88
C ILE A 104 -21.77 -3.55 42.37
N ASP A 105 -20.77 -4.23 42.93
CA ASP A 105 -19.52 -3.61 43.41
C ASP A 105 -18.48 -3.39 42.28
N GLN A 106 -18.75 -3.87 41.06
CA GLN A 106 -17.83 -3.74 39.91
C GLN A 106 -18.10 -2.56 38.97
N VAL A 107 -18.88 -1.57 39.41
CA VAL A 107 -19.16 -0.35 38.62
C VAL A 107 -17.87 0.41 38.29
N SER A 108 -16.95 0.55 39.25
CA SER A 108 -15.67 1.24 39.02
C SER A 108 -14.76 0.50 38.02
N VAL A 109 -14.85 -0.83 37.97
CA VAL A 109 -14.05 -1.66 37.06
C VAL A 109 -14.53 -1.48 35.61
N SER A 110 -15.83 -1.56 35.37
CA SER A 110 -16.40 -1.35 34.03
C SER A 110 -16.24 0.09 33.55
N GLN A 111 -16.37 1.07 34.44
CA GLN A 111 -16.12 2.49 34.16
C GLN A 111 -14.66 2.73 33.74
N ALA A 112 -13.69 2.22 34.50
CA ALA A 112 -12.27 2.31 34.16
C ALA A 112 -11.92 1.60 32.85
N GLU A 113 -12.53 0.44 32.59
CA GLU A 113 -12.32 -0.30 31.33
C GLU A 113 -12.89 0.47 30.12
N ALA A 114 -14.08 1.06 30.25
CA ALA A 114 -14.66 1.90 29.21
C ALA A 114 -13.79 3.13 28.91
N GLU A 115 -13.24 3.79 29.94
CA GLU A 115 -12.31 4.90 29.78
C GLU A 115 -11.05 4.46 29.01
N ARG A 116 -10.46 3.34 29.41
CA ARG A 116 -9.30 2.75 28.74
C ARG A 116 -9.59 2.47 27.26
N VAL A 117 -10.73 1.84 26.98
CA VAL A 117 -11.16 1.51 25.61
C VAL A 117 -11.34 2.76 24.77
N LEU A 118 -12.01 3.80 25.29
CA LEU A 118 -12.22 5.05 24.57
C LEU A 118 -10.90 5.75 24.22
N ARG A 119 -9.96 5.82 25.18
CA ARG A 119 -8.61 6.37 24.95
C ARG A 119 -7.83 5.55 23.92
N SER A 120 -7.85 4.23 24.04
CA SER A 120 -7.13 3.34 23.13
C SER A 120 -7.68 3.42 21.70
N ILE A 121 -9.00 3.40 21.52
CA ILE A 121 -9.63 3.54 20.19
C ILE A 121 -9.27 4.90 19.59
N THR A 122 -9.38 5.98 20.36
CA THR A 122 -8.98 7.33 19.90
C THR A 122 -7.52 7.37 19.46
N GLY A 123 -6.62 6.72 20.20
CA GLY A 123 -5.21 6.61 19.84
C GLY A 123 -4.99 5.82 18.54
N ILE A 124 -5.61 4.64 18.44
CA ILE A 124 -5.49 3.75 17.27
C ILE A 124 -6.02 4.42 16.00
N LEU A 125 -7.18 5.07 16.07
CA LEU A 125 -7.78 5.77 14.92
C LEU A 125 -6.95 6.98 14.47
N ASN A 126 -6.16 7.55 15.38
CA ASN A 126 -5.22 8.62 15.09
C ASN A 126 -3.82 8.12 14.68
N THR A 127 -3.67 6.84 14.32
CA THR A 127 -2.40 6.30 13.82
C THR A 127 -2.00 6.99 12.52
N ASN A 128 -0.78 7.50 12.49
CA ASN A 128 -0.17 8.15 11.34
C ASN A 128 0.92 7.23 10.75
N LEU A 129 0.87 7.02 9.44
CA LEU A 129 1.84 6.25 8.66
C LEU A 129 2.40 7.16 7.57
N ASN A 130 3.71 7.44 7.61
CA ASN A 130 4.41 8.26 6.63
C ASN A 130 3.83 9.68 6.42
N GLY A 131 3.28 10.30 7.47
CA GLY A 131 2.68 11.64 7.41
C GLY A 131 1.18 11.63 7.12
N GLU A 132 0.59 10.48 6.80
CA GLU A 132 -0.84 10.34 6.53
C GLU A 132 -1.57 9.55 7.62
N TYR A 133 -2.75 10.01 8.02
CA TYR A 133 -3.60 9.27 8.94
C TYR A 133 -4.31 8.10 8.24
N LEU A 134 -4.28 6.92 8.86
CA LEU A 134 -4.81 5.69 8.26
C LEU A 134 -6.34 5.71 8.12
N PHE A 135 -7.03 6.20 9.15
CA PHE A 135 -8.50 6.20 9.27
C PHE A 135 -9.16 7.52 8.87
N ALA A 136 -8.41 8.46 8.29
CA ALA A 136 -8.89 9.77 7.86
C ALA A 136 -9.79 9.74 6.60
N GLY A 137 -9.91 8.59 5.92
CA GLY A 137 -10.47 8.55 4.57
C GLY A 137 -9.61 9.38 3.62
N ILE A 138 -10.25 10.19 2.77
CA ILE A 138 -9.54 11.11 1.86
C ILE A 138 -8.91 12.35 2.54
N ASN A 139 -9.22 12.63 3.82
CA ASN A 139 -8.68 13.79 4.56
C ASN A 139 -7.36 13.43 5.28
N THR A 140 -6.41 12.82 4.56
CA THR A 140 -5.24 12.13 5.16
C THR A 140 -4.31 13.02 5.99
N ASP A 141 -4.38 14.34 5.82
CA ASP A 141 -3.59 15.36 6.50
C ASP A 141 -4.20 15.85 7.82
N VAL A 142 -5.45 15.48 8.13
CA VAL A 142 -6.16 15.92 9.33
C VAL A 142 -6.28 14.77 10.33
N LYS A 143 -6.01 15.05 11.61
CA LYS A 143 -6.18 14.11 12.72
C LYS A 143 -7.65 13.62 12.75
N PRO A 144 -7.91 12.30 12.57
CA PRO A 144 -9.27 11.77 12.43
C PRO A 144 -10.17 12.02 13.64
N MET A 145 -9.68 11.76 14.85
CA MET A 145 -10.50 11.72 16.06
C MET A 145 -10.08 12.77 17.08
N SER A 146 -11.06 13.51 17.59
CA SER A 146 -10.93 14.35 18.78
C SER A 146 -10.83 13.50 20.05
N ASP A 147 -10.09 13.96 21.06
CA ASP A 147 -10.08 13.27 22.37
C ASP A 147 -11.32 13.67 23.16
N PHE A 148 -12.12 12.71 23.57
CA PHE A 148 -13.31 12.95 24.41
C PHE A 148 -12.94 13.43 25.83
N HIS A 149 -11.76 13.08 26.33
CA HIS A 149 -11.35 13.41 27.70
C HIS A 149 -10.77 14.81 27.83
N ASP A 150 -10.55 15.50 26.70
CA ASP A 150 -10.22 16.91 26.72
C ASP A 150 -11.47 17.70 27.12
N PRO A 151 -11.46 18.50 28.20
CA PRO A 151 -12.60 19.34 28.56
C PRO A 151 -12.99 20.33 27.46
N ALA A 152 -12.08 20.68 26.53
CA ALA A 152 -12.37 21.50 25.36
C ALA A 152 -12.92 20.72 24.16
N SER A 153 -13.12 19.40 24.31
CA SER A 153 -13.63 18.53 23.25
C SER A 153 -15.06 18.89 22.86
N PRO A 154 -15.35 19.14 21.56
CA PRO A 154 -16.70 19.35 21.09
C PRO A 154 -17.64 18.19 21.44
N ALA A 155 -17.14 16.95 21.39
CA ALA A 155 -17.88 15.75 21.77
C ALA A 155 -18.27 15.75 23.26
N LYS A 156 -17.35 16.11 24.16
CA LYS A 156 -17.63 16.20 25.60
C LYS A 156 -18.66 17.29 25.89
N ALA A 157 -18.46 18.47 25.31
CA ALA A 157 -19.38 19.60 25.46
C ALA A 157 -20.79 19.27 24.96
N ALA A 158 -20.91 18.58 23.82
CA ALA A 158 -22.19 18.13 23.27
C ALA A 158 -22.86 17.09 24.16
N PHE A 159 -22.09 16.14 24.70
CA PHE A 159 -22.60 15.13 25.62
C PHE A 159 -23.14 15.74 26.92
N ASP A 160 -22.38 16.65 27.53
CA ASP A 160 -22.77 17.36 28.74
C ASP A 160 -24.01 18.24 28.52
N ALA A 161 -24.05 18.95 27.39
CA ALA A 161 -25.19 19.77 27.01
C ALA A 161 -26.46 18.92 26.82
N ALA A 162 -26.33 17.72 26.22
CA ALA A 162 -27.45 16.81 26.03
C ALA A 162 -27.97 16.25 27.36
N PHE A 163 -27.07 15.89 28.30
CA PHE A 163 -27.45 15.46 29.63
C PHE A 163 -28.18 16.57 30.40
N MET A 164 -27.60 17.77 30.41
CA MET A 164 -28.21 18.96 31.02
C MET A 164 -29.58 19.29 30.40
N ALA A 165 -29.74 19.13 29.08
CA ALA A 165 -31.00 19.41 28.39
C ALA A 165 -32.11 18.43 28.77
N LYS A 166 -31.79 17.15 28.97
CA LYS A 166 -32.77 16.12 29.35
C LYS A 166 -33.13 16.19 30.84
N PHE A 167 -32.15 16.37 31.72
CA PHE A 167 -32.31 16.20 33.17
C PHE A 167 -32.32 17.51 33.97
N GLY A 168 -31.78 18.59 33.43
CA GLY A 168 -31.73 19.90 34.11
C GLY A 168 -30.64 20.03 35.18
N PHE A 169 -29.78 19.03 35.36
CA PHE A 169 -28.68 18.99 36.31
C PHE A 169 -27.48 18.24 35.72
N SER A 170 -26.29 18.40 36.30
CA SER A 170 -25.06 17.76 35.82
C SER A 170 -24.96 16.29 36.23
N GLN A 171 -24.18 15.46 35.52
CA GLN A 171 -24.02 14.03 35.79
C GLN A 171 -23.61 13.69 37.24
N ASN A 172 -22.87 14.58 37.89
CA ASN A 172 -22.39 14.40 39.28
C ASN A 172 -23.38 14.89 40.35
N ASP A 173 -24.52 15.45 39.94
CA ASP A 173 -25.54 15.93 40.87
C ASP A 173 -26.21 14.75 41.59
N PRO A 174 -26.46 14.83 42.91
CA PRO A 174 -27.19 13.79 43.65
C PRO A 174 -28.55 13.44 43.05
N ALA A 175 -29.20 14.35 42.31
CA ALA A 175 -30.46 14.09 41.62
C ALA A 175 -30.34 13.00 40.53
N ALA A 176 -29.13 12.72 40.02
CA ALA A 176 -28.88 11.64 39.06
C ALA A 176 -29.24 10.25 39.61
N ALA A 177 -29.28 10.09 40.94
CA ALA A 177 -29.72 8.86 41.60
C ALA A 177 -31.20 8.53 41.33
N ASN A 178 -32.00 9.54 40.99
CA ASN A 178 -33.45 9.42 40.79
C ASN A 178 -33.84 9.25 39.31
N ILE A 179 -32.87 9.13 38.39
CA ILE A 179 -33.15 8.88 36.97
C ILE A 179 -33.85 7.52 36.85
N THR A 180 -35.03 7.52 36.22
CA THR A 180 -35.82 6.29 36.01
C THR A 180 -35.25 5.47 34.85
N ALA A 181 -35.60 4.18 34.79
CA ALA A 181 -35.27 3.33 33.65
C ALA A 181 -35.77 3.92 32.31
N ALA A 182 -37.00 4.45 32.29
CA ALA A 182 -37.59 5.04 31.09
C ALA A 182 -36.89 6.33 30.66
N ASP A 183 -36.50 7.18 31.62
CA ASP A 183 -35.77 8.41 31.30
C ASP A 183 -34.35 8.14 30.80
N MET A 184 -33.69 7.09 31.33
CA MET A 184 -32.38 6.67 30.84
C MET A 184 -32.47 6.09 29.42
N ASP A 185 -33.48 5.26 29.13
CA ASP A 185 -33.70 4.73 27.78
C ASP A 185 -33.99 5.84 26.75
N ASP A 186 -34.83 6.80 27.12
CA ASP A 186 -35.11 7.99 26.31
C ASP A 186 -33.85 8.85 26.11
N PHE A 187 -33.03 9.04 27.13
CA PHE A 187 -31.77 9.76 27.03
C PHE A 187 -30.80 9.06 26.05
N LEU A 188 -30.59 7.75 26.19
CA LEU A 188 -29.71 6.99 25.31
C LEU A 188 -30.19 7.05 23.85
N THR A 189 -31.49 6.88 23.62
CA THR A 189 -32.09 6.81 22.28
C THR A 189 -32.17 8.17 21.59
N ASN A 190 -32.67 9.20 22.29
CA ASN A 190 -33.02 10.47 21.67
C ASN A 190 -31.97 11.57 21.84
N PHE A 191 -31.03 11.41 22.78
CA PHE A 191 -30.01 12.42 23.07
C PHE A 191 -28.58 11.94 22.82
N VAL A 192 -28.28 10.67 23.11
CA VAL A 192 -26.93 10.12 22.93
C VAL A 192 -26.74 9.59 21.51
N GLU A 193 -27.58 8.66 21.04
CA GLU A 193 -27.41 8.03 19.71
C GLU A 193 -27.24 9.02 18.56
N PRO A 194 -28.01 10.12 18.46
CA PRO A 194 -27.82 11.13 17.43
C PRO A 194 -26.42 11.75 17.38
N GLN A 195 -25.68 11.75 18.50
CA GLN A 195 -24.30 12.28 18.54
C GLN A 195 -23.28 11.33 17.93
N PHE A 196 -23.61 10.05 17.79
CA PHE A 196 -22.74 9.01 17.24
C PHE A 196 -23.15 8.60 15.81
N VAL A 197 -24.13 9.29 15.20
CA VAL A 197 -24.57 9.05 13.83
C VAL A 197 -24.65 10.36 13.04
N GLY A 198 -24.50 10.24 11.71
CA GLY A 198 -24.60 11.37 10.78
C GLY A 198 -23.81 12.61 11.21
N ALA A 199 -24.50 13.76 11.19
CA ALA A 199 -23.89 15.06 11.49
C ALA A 199 -23.35 15.17 12.92
N GLY A 200 -23.92 14.46 13.91
CA GLY A 200 -23.42 14.51 15.28
C GLY A 200 -22.00 13.97 15.39
N TRP A 201 -21.73 12.87 14.67
CA TRP A 201 -20.40 12.26 14.61
C TRP A 201 -19.42 13.13 13.81
N GLU A 202 -19.81 13.58 12.63
CA GLU A 202 -18.96 14.38 11.72
C GLU A 202 -18.62 15.77 12.27
N THR A 203 -19.48 16.33 13.13
CA THR A 203 -19.25 17.66 13.72
C THR A 203 -18.37 17.58 14.97
N ASN A 204 -18.62 16.59 15.84
CA ASN A 204 -18.07 16.61 17.20
C ASN A 204 -16.95 15.58 17.44
N TRP A 205 -16.97 14.47 16.72
CA TRP A 205 -16.10 13.32 16.99
C TRP A 205 -15.01 13.14 15.94
N SER A 206 -15.40 13.15 14.67
CA SER A 206 -14.53 12.74 13.56
C SER A 206 -14.38 13.83 12.52
N SER A 207 -13.13 14.18 12.20
CA SER A 207 -12.76 14.98 11.03
C SER A 207 -12.42 14.11 9.80
N ALA A 208 -12.55 12.78 9.93
CA ALA A 208 -12.32 11.86 8.82
C ALA A 208 -13.45 11.94 7.78
N SER A 209 -13.08 11.77 6.52
CA SER A 209 -14.06 11.60 5.45
C SER A 209 -14.62 10.18 5.45
N SER A 210 -15.94 10.06 5.24
CA SER A 210 -16.60 8.77 4.98
C SER A 210 -16.22 8.18 3.62
N GLN A 211 -15.62 8.98 2.73
CA GLN A 211 -15.09 8.50 1.45
C GLN A 211 -13.76 7.77 1.67
N LYS A 212 -13.73 6.51 1.23
CA LYS A 212 -12.54 5.65 1.24
C LYS A 212 -11.57 6.05 0.13
N ILE A 213 -10.28 5.82 0.36
CA ILE A 213 -9.23 5.97 -0.63
C ILE A 213 -9.39 4.86 -1.67
N THR A 214 -9.42 5.25 -2.94
CA THR A 214 -9.46 4.33 -4.08
C THR A 214 -8.09 4.26 -4.74
N SER A 215 -7.50 3.07 -4.83
CA SER A 215 -6.26 2.83 -5.56
C SER A 215 -6.53 2.11 -6.87
N ARG A 216 -5.77 2.46 -7.91
CA ARG A 216 -5.75 1.70 -9.16
C ARG A 216 -4.83 0.49 -8.99
N ILE A 217 -5.40 -0.71 -9.10
CA ILE A 217 -4.69 -1.96 -8.81
C ILE A 217 -4.24 -2.71 -10.07
N THR A 218 -4.92 -2.45 -11.20
CA THR A 218 -4.49 -2.86 -12.53
C THR A 218 -4.75 -1.72 -13.51
N LEU A 219 -4.47 -1.93 -14.80
CA LEU A 219 -4.72 -0.93 -15.83
C LEU A 219 -6.18 -0.50 -15.95
N ASN A 220 -7.12 -1.39 -15.62
CA ASN A 220 -8.56 -1.19 -15.82
C ASN A 220 -9.38 -1.43 -14.54
N GLU A 221 -8.73 -1.59 -13.38
CA GLU A 221 -9.40 -1.91 -12.13
C GLU A 221 -8.93 -1.02 -10.98
N THR A 222 -9.88 -0.61 -10.14
CA THR A 222 -9.64 0.11 -8.89
C THR A 222 -10.24 -0.66 -7.72
N ALA A 223 -9.70 -0.43 -6.53
CA ALA A 223 -10.21 -0.98 -5.29
C ALA A 223 -10.18 0.08 -4.16
N GLU A 224 -11.09 -0.04 -3.21
CA GLU A 224 -11.11 0.78 -2.00
C GLU A 224 -10.13 0.21 -0.98
N THR A 225 -8.98 0.87 -0.81
CA THR A 225 -7.81 0.35 -0.09
C THR A 225 -7.66 0.95 1.30
N SER A 226 -8.77 1.41 1.90
CA SER A 226 -8.78 2.00 3.23
C SER A 226 -10.09 1.74 3.97
N LEU A 227 -10.01 1.77 5.31
CA LEU A 227 -11.16 1.94 6.19
C LEU A 227 -11.12 3.36 6.80
N THR A 228 -12.23 3.78 7.39
CA THR A 228 -12.36 5.14 7.95
C THR A 228 -12.73 5.08 9.43
N ALA A 229 -12.52 6.17 10.16
CA ALA A 229 -13.01 6.29 11.54
C ALA A 229 -14.56 6.28 11.62
N ASN A 230 -15.23 6.43 10.48
CA ASN A 230 -16.69 6.54 10.38
C ASN A 230 -17.37 5.17 10.17
N GLU A 231 -16.64 4.05 10.24
CA GLU A 231 -17.24 2.71 10.22
C GLU A 231 -18.23 2.57 11.40
N SER A 232 -19.37 1.91 11.16
CA SER A 232 -20.47 1.86 12.13
C SER A 232 -20.08 1.17 13.43
N GLY A 233 -19.29 0.09 13.35
CA GLY A 233 -18.83 -0.64 14.53
C GLY A 233 -17.94 0.22 15.44
N ILE A 234 -17.10 1.09 14.86
CA ILE A 234 -16.28 2.04 15.62
C ILE A 234 -17.17 3.03 16.37
N ARG A 235 -18.19 3.57 15.70
CA ARG A 235 -19.13 4.55 16.28
C ARG A 235 -19.92 3.96 17.45
N LYS A 236 -20.43 2.74 17.29
CA LYS A 236 -21.13 2.01 18.37
C LYS A 236 -20.21 1.73 19.55
N LEU A 237 -18.97 1.31 19.30
CA LEU A 237 -18.02 1.05 20.37
C LEU A 237 -17.62 2.33 21.11
N ALA A 238 -17.40 3.43 20.39
CA ALA A 238 -17.16 4.75 20.97
C ALA A 238 -18.36 5.23 21.80
N MET A 239 -19.59 5.01 21.31
CA MET A 239 -20.82 5.33 22.05
C MET A 239 -20.85 4.61 23.39
N VAL A 240 -20.65 3.30 23.42
CA VAL A 240 -20.66 2.53 24.67
C VAL A 240 -19.54 2.96 25.60
N ALA A 241 -18.32 3.09 25.08
CA ALA A 241 -17.18 3.48 25.88
C ALA A 241 -17.38 4.87 26.49
N THR A 242 -18.08 5.78 25.79
CA THR A 242 -18.40 7.12 26.28
C THR A 242 -19.50 7.09 27.34
N THR A 243 -20.61 6.41 27.07
CA THR A 243 -21.74 6.38 28.02
C THR A 243 -21.38 5.67 29.31
N ILE A 244 -20.63 4.57 29.24
CA ILE A 244 -20.19 3.85 30.43
C ILE A 244 -19.15 4.66 31.22
N SER A 245 -18.16 5.26 30.55
CA SER A 245 -17.10 5.98 31.26
C SER A 245 -17.58 7.28 31.91
N ASP A 246 -18.46 8.04 31.25
CA ASP A 246 -18.95 9.34 31.74
C ASP A 246 -20.12 9.19 32.71
N LEU A 247 -21.13 8.36 32.39
CA LEU A 247 -22.35 8.28 33.21
C LEU A 247 -22.13 7.52 34.52
N LEU A 248 -21.33 6.44 34.52
CA LEU A 248 -21.04 5.68 35.74
C LEU A 248 -20.11 6.38 36.73
N ASN A 249 -19.56 7.54 36.36
CA ASN A 249 -18.85 8.41 37.30
C ASN A 249 -19.82 9.14 38.26
N GLY A 250 -21.08 9.28 37.87
CA GLY A 250 -22.14 9.92 38.66
C GLY A 250 -22.90 8.95 39.59
N PRO A 251 -23.72 9.47 40.52
CA PRO A 251 -24.44 8.66 41.50
C PRO A 251 -25.72 8.00 40.90
N LEU A 252 -25.60 7.29 39.78
CA LEU A 252 -26.75 6.68 39.09
C LEU A 252 -27.48 5.61 39.90
N GLY A 253 -28.82 5.69 39.90
CA GLY A 253 -29.71 4.69 40.49
C GLY A 253 -29.57 3.29 39.84
N GLY A 254 -29.94 2.24 40.57
CA GLY A 254 -29.80 0.85 40.10
C GLY A 254 -30.62 0.53 38.84
N GLU A 255 -31.81 1.12 38.70
CA GLU A 255 -32.67 0.92 37.53
C GLU A 255 -32.06 1.54 36.26
N ALA A 256 -31.63 2.80 36.34
CA ALA A 256 -30.94 3.48 35.23
C ALA A 256 -29.63 2.78 34.84
N ARG A 257 -28.84 2.32 35.82
CA ARG A 257 -27.63 1.52 35.56
C ARG A 257 -27.95 0.22 34.81
N THR A 258 -29.04 -0.45 35.17
CA THR A 258 -29.46 -1.70 34.49
C THR A 258 -29.73 -1.46 33.02
N VAL A 259 -30.50 -0.41 32.69
CA VAL A 259 -30.77 -0.01 31.29
C VAL A 259 -29.49 0.33 30.55
N LEU A 260 -28.59 1.10 31.18
CA LEU A 260 -27.31 1.46 30.61
C LEU A 260 -26.46 0.22 30.26
N TYR A 261 -26.35 -0.75 31.17
CA TYR A 261 -25.63 -2.00 30.89
C TYR A 261 -26.30 -2.84 29.80
N ASP A 262 -27.63 -2.94 29.78
CA ASP A 262 -28.34 -3.70 28.75
C ASP A 262 -28.12 -3.11 27.36
N ARG A 263 -28.26 -1.78 27.23
CA ARG A 263 -27.98 -1.08 25.98
C ARG A 263 -26.52 -1.23 25.57
N ALA A 264 -25.59 -1.10 26.52
CA ALA A 264 -24.17 -1.24 26.29
C ALA A 264 -23.79 -2.65 25.80
N LEU A 265 -24.28 -3.71 26.43
CA LEU A 265 -24.01 -5.10 26.02
C LEU A 265 -24.50 -5.38 24.60
N THR A 266 -25.71 -4.92 24.24
CA THR A 266 -26.23 -5.05 22.87
C THR A 266 -25.33 -4.31 21.87
N LEU A 267 -25.01 -3.04 22.14
CA LEU A 267 -24.25 -2.21 21.21
C LEU A 267 -22.79 -2.67 21.05
N VAL A 268 -22.13 -3.15 22.11
CA VAL A 268 -20.77 -3.73 21.98
C VAL A 268 -20.80 -5.02 21.16
N GLY A 269 -21.79 -5.88 21.38
CA GLY A 269 -21.97 -7.10 20.57
C GLY A 269 -22.12 -6.78 19.08
N GLU A 270 -22.98 -5.81 18.75
CA GLU A 270 -23.14 -5.30 17.39
C GLU A 270 -21.85 -4.67 16.85
N ALA A 271 -21.16 -3.86 17.66
CA ALA A 271 -19.93 -3.19 17.28
C ALA A 271 -18.84 -4.19 16.88
N VAL A 272 -18.62 -5.23 17.70
CA VAL A 272 -17.64 -6.28 17.41
C VAL A 272 -17.98 -7.02 16.11
N ALA A 273 -19.25 -7.34 15.89
CA ALA A 273 -19.70 -7.97 14.65
C ALA A 273 -19.48 -7.06 13.42
N GLU A 274 -19.78 -5.77 13.52
CA GLU A 274 -19.58 -4.80 12.44
C GLU A 274 -18.10 -4.52 12.15
N ILE A 275 -17.25 -4.49 13.18
CA ILE A 275 -15.79 -4.41 13.03
C ILE A 275 -15.28 -5.64 12.26
N ALA A 276 -15.72 -6.84 12.65
CA ALA A 276 -15.34 -8.08 11.96
C ALA A 276 -15.80 -8.08 10.49
N ASN A 277 -17.00 -7.55 10.20
CA ASN A 277 -17.48 -7.39 8.83
C ASN A 277 -16.62 -6.41 8.02
N ALA A 278 -16.21 -5.28 8.60
CA ALA A 278 -15.31 -4.33 7.96
C ALA A 278 -13.93 -4.94 7.68
N GLN A 279 -13.40 -5.74 8.62
CA GLN A 279 -12.15 -6.50 8.42
C GLN A 279 -12.28 -7.54 7.31
N ALA A 280 -13.40 -8.27 7.24
CA ALA A 280 -13.64 -9.25 6.18
C ALA A 280 -13.67 -8.58 4.79
N GLN A 281 -14.30 -7.41 4.67
CA GLN A 281 -14.28 -6.64 3.42
C GLN A 281 -12.87 -6.16 3.06
N ALA A 282 -12.10 -5.67 4.03
CA ALA A 282 -10.70 -5.29 3.81
C ALA A 282 -9.84 -6.48 3.36
N GLY A 283 -10.03 -7.66 3.96
CA GLY A 283 -9.33 -8.90 3.56
C GLY A 283 -9.66 -9.35 2.13
N ILE A 284 -10.89 -9.16 1.66
CA ILE A 284 -11.24 -9.40 0.25
C ILE A 284 -10.48 -8.44 -0.66
N VAL A 285 -10.37 -7.16 -0.28
CA VAL A 285 -9.60 -6.18 -1.06
C VAL A 285 -8.11 -6.51 -1.06
N GLU A 286 -7.52 -6.91 0.06
CA GLU A 286 -6.12 -7.34 0.10
C GLU A 286 -5.84 -8.50 -0.84
N ASN A 287 -6.72 -9.52 -0.85
CA ASN A 287 -6.59 -10.64 -1.79
C ASN A 287 -6.66 -10.16 -3.25
N ARG A 288 -7.53 -9.20 -3.56
CA ARG A 288 -7.61 -8.60 -4.90
C ARG A 288 -6.34 -7.85 -5.27
N VAL A 289 -5.80 -7.03 -4.36
CA VAL A 289 -4.54 -6.31 -4.57
C VAL A 289 -3.38 -7.28 -4.79
N SER A 290 -3.30 -8.34 -3.98
CA SER A 290 -2.27 -9.39 -4.08
C SER A 290 -2.34 -10.12 -5.42
N ALA A 291 -3.53 -10.61 -5.81
CA ALA A 291 -3.74 -11.30 -7.08
C ALA A 291 -3.47 -10.39 -8.29
N ALA A 292 -3.84 -9.11 -8.19
CA ALA A 292 -3.52 -8.11 -9.20
C ALA A 292 -1.99 -7.96 -9.36
N SER A 293 -1.26 -7.79 -8.26
CA SER A 293 0.21 -7.69 -8.27
C SER A 293 0.89 -8.92 -8.87
N GLU A 294 0.47 -10.12 -8.50
CA GLU A 294 1.00 -11.37 -9.07
C GLU A 294 0.80 -11.42 -10.60
N ARG A 295 -0.38 -11.03 -11.06
CA ARG A 295 -0.71 -11.00 -12.49
C ARG A 295 0.07 -9.93 -13.25
N LEU A 296 0.35 -8.79 -12.62
CA LEU A 296 1.19 -7.73 -13.20
C LEU A 296 2.65 -8.19 -13.28
N SER A 297 3.18 -8.81 -12.23
CA SER A 297 4.54 -9.38 -12.20
C SER A 297 4.71 -10.43 -13.30
N THR A 298 3.75 -11.35 -13.44
CA THR A 298 3.77 -12.36 -14.51
C THR A 298 3.82 -11.72 -15.91
N GLN A 299 3.10 -10.61 -16.13
CA GLN A 299 3.14 -9.88 -17.40
C GLN A 299 4.50 -9.19 -17.62
N VAL A 300 5.09 -8.62 -16.56
CA VAL A 300 6.44 -8.05 -16.61
C VAL A 300 7.45 -9.13 -16.99
N ASP A 301 7.39 -10.30 -16.38
CA ASP A 301 8.28 -11.43 -16.66
C ASP A 301 8.13 -11.94 -18.10
N LEU A 302 6.89 -12.02 -18.61
CA LEU A 302 6.63 -12.35 -20.00
C LEU A 302 7.26 -11.32 -20.95
N PHE A 303 7.08 -10.02 -20.70
CA PHE A 303 7.71 -8.99 -21.53
C PHE A 303 9.24 -9.04 -21.45
N ASN A 304 9.82 -9.25 -20.27
CA ASN A 304 11.27 -9.42 -20.10
C ASN A 304 11.79 -10.62 -20.89
N THR A 305 11.04 -11.72 -20.91
CA THR A 305 11.38 -12.92 -21.68
C THR A 305 11.34 -12.63 -23.18
N LEU A 306 10.27 -12.01 -23.67
CA LEU A 306 10.13 -11.64 -25.09
C LEU A 306 11.20 -10.64 -25.55
N ILE A 307 11.59 -9.70 -24.68
CA ILE A 307 12.69 -8.77 -24.94
C ILE A 307 14.00 -9.57 -25.04
N LYS A 308 14.29 -10.44 -24.06
CA LYS A 308 15.49 -11.27 -24.06
C LYS A 308 15.58 -12.18 -25.28
N ASP A 309 14.47 -12.77 -25.71
CA ASP A 309 14.42 -13.62 -26.91
C ASP A 309 14.66 -12.79 -28.19
N SER A 310 14.29 -11.51 -28.19
CA SER A 310 14.49 -10.62 -29.35
C SER A 310 15.88 -9.98 -29.40
N GLU A 311 16.46 -9.63 -28.25
CA GLU A 311 17.75 -8.93 -28.15
C GLU A 311 18.93 -9.87 -27.88
N GLY A 312 18.63 -11.08 -27.40
CA GLY A 312 19.60 -12.02 -26.88
C GLY A 312 20.44 -12.66 -27.97
N ILE A 313 21.71 -12.86 -27.67
CA ILE A 313 22.64 -13.64 -28.48
C ILE A 313 23.10 -14.84 -27.65
N ASP A 314 23.29 -15.99 -28.31
CA ASP A 314 23.97 -17.13 -27.70
C ASP A 314 25.44 -16.77 -27.38
N PRO A 315 25.84 -16.72 -26.09
CA PRO A 315 27.20 -16.37 -25.71
C PRO A 315 28.25 -17.33 -26.26
N TYR A 316 27.91 -18.59 -26.50
CA TYR A 316 28.83 -19.59 -27.04
C TYR A 316 29.07 -19.39 -28.54
N GLU A 317 28.02 -19.08 -29.30
CA GLU A 317 28.17 -18.71 -30.70
C GLU A 317 28.97 -17.40 -30.82
N ALA A 318 28.65 -16.40 -29.99
CA ALA A 318 29.39 -15.14 -29.94
C ALA A 318 30.88 -15.34 -29.60
N ALA A 319 31.19 -16.16 -28.60
CA ALA A 319 32.57 -16.46 -28.21
C ALA A 319 33.34 -17.19 -29.32
N THR A 320 32.69 -18.13 -30.02
CA THR A 320 33.27 -18.82 -31.18
C THR A 320 33.60 -17.81 -32.27
N ARG A 321 32.67 -16.90 -32.57
CA ARG A 321 32.85 -15.86 -33.58
C ARG A 321 33.97 -14.89 -33.24
N VAL A 322 34.12 -14.52 -31.97
CA VAL A 322 35.25 -13.71 -31.47
C VAL A 322 36.57 -14.42 -31.73
N ASN A 323 36.67 -15.72 -31.43
CA ASN A 323 37.89 -16.49 -31.67
C ASN A 323 38.23 -16.61 -33.16
N ASP A 324 37.23 -16.82 -34.01
CA ASP A 324 37.41 -16.84 -35.47
C ASP A 324 37.92 -15.49 -36.00
N LEU A 325 37.35 -14.38 -35.53
CA LEU A 325 37.77 -13.02 -35.89
C LEU A 325 39.20 -12.72 -35.42
N ARG A 326 39.59 -13.18 -34.22
CA ARG A 326 40.99 -13.08 -33.74
C ARG A 326 41.95 -13.83 -34.67
N ALA A 327 41.64 -15.07 -35.00
CA ALA A 327 42.47 -15.88 -35.90
C ALA A 327 42.59 -15.24 -37.30
N GLN A 328 41.51 -14.67 -37.83
CA GLN A 328 41.51 -13.96 -39.11
C GLN A 328 42.33 -12.65 -39.06
N LEU A 329 42.27 -11.91 -37.95
CA LEU A 329 43.11 -10.73 -37.73
C LEU A 329 44.60 -11.09 -37.68
N ASP A 330 44.97 -12.12 -36.93
CA ASP A 330 46.35 -12.61 -36.84
C ASP A 330 46.90 -13.05 -38.21
N ALA A 331 46.09 -13.80 -38.97
CA ALA A 331 46.42 -14.19 -40.34
C ALA A 331 46.60 -12.97 -41.26
N SER A 332 45.76 -11.95 -41.13
CA SER A 332 45.83 -10.73 -41.94
C SER A 332 47.04 -9.85 -41.61
N TYR A 333 47.44 -9.80 -40.33
CA TYR A 333 48.70 -9.16 -39.94
C TYR A 333 49.90 -9.90 -40.51
N ALA A 334 49.91 -11.23 -40.44
CA ALA A 334 50.98 -12.05 -41.03
C ALA A 334 51.08 -11.86 -42.55
N LEU A 335 49.94 -11.80 -43.26
CA LEU A 335 49.91 -11.54 -44.70
C LEU A 335 50.41 -10.13 -45.05
N THR A 336 49.99 -9.12 -44.28
CA THR A 336 50.43 -7.74 -44.46
C THR A 336 51.94 -7.62 -44.27
N ALA A 337 52.51 -8.27 -43.25
CA ALA A 337 53.95 -8.32 -43.03
C ALA A 337 54.68 -8.99 -44.21
N ARG A 338 54.14 -10.08 -44.76
CA ARG A 338 54.70 -10.78 -45.93
C ARG A 338 54.64 -9.94 -47.21
N LEU A 339 53.57 -9.18 -47.43
CA LEU A 339 53.45 -8.27 -48.57
C LEU A 339 54.38 -7.05 -48.47
N GLN A 340 54.62 -6.53 -47.28
CA GLN A 340 55.63 -5.48 -47.06
C GLN A 340 57.04 -5.96 -47.40
N GLN A 341 57.34 -7.25 -47.18
CA GLN A 341 58.62 -7.87 -47.54
C GLN A 341 58.80 -8.10 -49.06
N LEU A 342 57.72 -8.13 -49.86
CA LEU A 342 57.73 -8.29 -51.33
C LEU A 342 58.03 -6.98 -52.10
N SER A 343 58.49 -5.94 -51.41
CA SER A 343 58.95 -4.69 -52.03
C SER A 343 59.95 -4.97 -53.17
N ILE A 344 59.74 -4.34 -54.33
CA ILE A 344 60.59 -4.42 -55.53
C ILE A 344 62.08 -4.13 -55.21
N LEU A 345 62.37 -3.41 -54.13
CA LEU A 345 63.71 -3.15 -53.62
C LEU A 345 64.46 -4.41 -53.17
N ASN A 346 63.75 -5.48 -52.78
CA ASN A 346 64.37 -6.78 -52.45
C ASN A 346 64.64 -7.65 -53.69
N TYR A 347 64.06 -7.32 -54.85
CA TYR A 347 64.28 -8.04 -56.12
C TYR A 347 65.29 -7.33 -57.04
N LEU A 348 65.68 -6.09 -56.71
CA LEU A 348 66.72 -5.32 -57.40
C LEU A 348 68.07 -5.35 -56.67
N ARG A 349 68.35 -6.40 -55.90
CA ARG A 349 69.67 -6.69 -55.34
C ARG A 349 70.34 -7.83 -56.07
#